data_AF-A0A7K0Q1U5-F1
#
_entry.id   AF-A0A7K0Q1U5-F1
#
_cell.length_a   1.000
_cell.length_b   1.000
_cell.length_c   1.000
_cell.angle_alpha   90.00
_cell.angle_beta   90.00
_cell.angle_gamma   90.00
#
_symmetry.space_group_name_H-M   'P 1'
#
loop_
_entity.id
_entity.type
_entity.pdbx_description
1 polymer ?
#
loop_
_entity_poly.entity_id
_entity_poly.type
_entity_poly.pdbx_seq_one_letter_code
_entity_poly.pdbx_strand_id
1 'polypeptide(L)'
;MTQTQDRTEPDSTTVAGPAEQQSDLELVEAAIEALTGVLPVALSPTQGIAAARRLVGTVVRQPRALTRRGVDLTAQLARVAVGTSGIEPDRKDGRFKDPAWQENPVYKRLGQSYLAWNRAVLGVVDDLELDEKSKLRAQFLLRLLTEAVAPTNTLLGNPAALRRARETRGRSLVDGARHALHDIKANGGMPSMVDSRPFVIGETIAATPGKVVWSNEIAELIQYEPTTPQVHARPMLVLPPQINKYYVLDLAPGRSMVEHLVSHGHQVFMLSWANPTSADAAWDYDSYARTALEASDVVRDVTGSPDMNMLGVCAGGITGAGLLGHLATAGDDRFASVTFLVTLIDFEVPSQVGTFISGPVVAAAGRKSRSDGVLSGRELARVFAWLRPNDLVWNYWVNNYLMGKNPPAFDVLAWNADAVDLPAGLHGDFMDMAQSNALTHPGELRVLGTAVDLGRVTADAYVVGAVTDHICPWRACYPTVDLLGGDVQFVLSSQGHIQALINPSGNPKGSYRTTDPVPEGEAPPSADEWLEQATEHQGSWWDHWVEWLEPRSGPKRKAKKTLGSTAHPATLDAPGSYVRGGHA
;
A
#
# COMPACT_ATOMS: atom_id res chain seq x y z
N MET A 1 50.69 45.81 -24.19
CA MET A 1 50.02 46.64 -23.17
C MET A 1 48.60 46.14 -23.04
N THR A 2 48.18 45.83 -21.79
CA THR A 2 46.79 45.62 -21.31
C THR A 2 46.04 44.38 -21.84
N GLN A 3 45.95 43.26 -21.08
CA GLN A 3 44.85 42.88 -20.12
C GLN A 3 43.43 43.07 -20.72
N THR A 4 42.54 42.06 -20.77
CA THR A 4 41.93 41.37 -19.61
C THR A 4 41.23 40.04 -20.01
N GLN A 5 41.37 39.04 -19.13
CA GLN A 5 40.50 37.88 -18.77
C GLN A 5 39.56 37.22 -19.81
N ASP A 6 39.68 35.88 -19.95
CA ASP A 6 38.67 34.99 -19.35
C ASP A 6 39.23 33.59 -18.99
N ARG A 7 38.75 33.01 -17.89
CA ARG A 7 39.16 31.74 -17.29
C ARG A 7 38.25 30.60 -17.78
N THR A 8 38.84 29.46 -18.14
CA THR A 8 38.15 28.15 -18.15
C THR A 8 39.08 27.09 -17.55
N GLU A 9 38.68 26.56 -16.38
CA GLU A 9 39.17 25.28 -15.84
C GLU A 9 38.23 24.16 -16.34
N PRO A 10 38.73 22.93 -16.58
CA PRO A 10 37.89 21.78 -16.84
C PRO A 10 37.49 21.09 -15.53
N ASP A 11 36.19 20.84 -15.39
CA ASP A 11 35.57 20.12 -14.28
C ASP A 11 35.81 18.61 -14.44
N SER A 12 36.47 17.98 -13.47
CA SER A 12 36.75 16.54 -13.45
C SER A 12 35.66 15.80 -12.67
N THR A 13 34.66 15.27 -13.37
CA THR A 13 33.73 14.28 -12.84
C THR A 13 34.44 12.94 -12.68
N THR A 14 34.97 12.66 -11.49
CA THR A 14 35.44 11.33 -11.09
C THR A 14 34.27 10.34 -11.08
N VAL A 15 34.26 9.46 -12.06
CA VAL A 15 33.42 8.25 -12.09
C VAL A 15 33.91 7.31 -10.98
N ALA A 16 33.03 6.94 -10.04
CA ALA A 16 33.34 5.99 -8.97
C ALA A 16 33.86 4.66 -9.54
N GLY A 17 34.93 4.13 -8.95
CA GLY A 17 35.61 2.94 -9.46
C GLY A 17 34.81 1.65 -9.21
N PRO A 18 35.12 0.56 -9.94
CA PRO A 18 34.41 -0.71 -9.84
C PRO A 18 34.42 -1.32 -8.42
N ALA A 19 35.38 -0.96 -7.56
CA ALA A 19 35.45 -1.43 -6.18
C ALA A 19 34.47 -0.72 -5.22
N GLU A 20 34.16 0.57 -5.45
CA GLU A 20 33.16 1.32 -4.68
C GLU A 20 31.74 0.86 -5.04
N GLN A 21 31.46 0.68 -6.33
CA GLN A 21 30.18 0.14 -6.81
C GLN A 21 29.91 -1.29 -6.31
N GLN A 22 30.95 -2.11 -6.20
CA GLN A 22 30.85 -3.46 -5.67
C GLN A 22 30.59 -3.47 -4.15
N SER A 23 31.17 -2.51 -3.41
CA SER A 23 30.90 -2.33 -1.98
C SER A 23 29.49 -1.84 -1.67
N ASP A 24 28.93 -0.99 -2.53
CA ASP A 24 27.55 -0.49 -2.42
C ASP A 24 26.52 -1.56 -2.79
N LEU A 25 26.80 -2.39 -3.80
CA LEU A 25 25.99 -3.55 -4.17
C LEU A 25 25.96 -4.59 -3.04
N GLU A 26 27.09 -4.88 -2.40
CA GLU A 26 27.15 -5.78 -1.25
C GLU A 26 26.46 -5.20 0.00
N LEU A 27 26.49 -3.88 0.20
CA LEU A 27 25.79 -3.22 1.31
C LEU A 27 24.27 -3.17 1.09
N VAL A 28 23.86 -3.02 -0.18
CA VAL A 28 22.48 -3.10 -0.62
C VAL A 28 21.98 -4.53 -0.55
N GLU A 29 22.75 -5.53 -0.98
CA GLU A 29 22.42 -6.94 -0.81
C GLU A 29 22.41 -7.34 0.66
N ALA A 30 23.29 -6.82 1.51
CA ALA A 30 23.24 -7.07 2.96
C ALA A 30 22.07 -6.34 3.64
N ALA A 31 21.68 -5.15 3.18
CA ALA A 31 20.49 -4.45 3.67
C ALA A 31 19.22 -5.15 3.19
N ILE A 32 19.21 -5.64 1.96
CA ILE A 32 18.11 -6.40 1.38
C ILE A 32 18.07 -7.81 1.98
N GLU A 33 19.18 -8.50 2.25
CA GLU A 33 19.21 -9.74 3.04
C GLU A 33 18.79 -9.48 4.49
N ALA A 34 19.18 -8.36 5.11
CA ALA A 34 18.69 -7.98 6.44
C ALA A 34 17.18 -7.68 6.43
N LEU A 35 16.64 -7.21 5.30
CA LEU A 35 15.21 -6.94 5.12
C LEU A 35 14.42 -8.15 4.57
N THR A 36 15.04 -9.08 3.83
CA THR A 36 14.37 -10.13 3.03
C THR A 36 14.87 -11.55 3.33
N GLY A 37 16.02 -11.71 3.98
CA GLY A 37 16.65 -12.99 4.32
C GLY A 37 16.75 -13.27 5.83
N VAL A 38 16.38 -12.35 6.72
CA VAL A 38 16.68 -12.46 8.16
C VAL A 38 15.52 -12.03 9.07
N LEU A 39 14.30 -12.52 8.86
CA LEU A 39 13.28 -12.45 9.93
C LEU A 39 12.37 -13.69 10.01
N PRO A 40 12.86 -14.80 10.58
CA PRO A 40 12.02 -15.78 11.26
C PRO A 40 12.32 -15.76 12.77
N VAL A 41 11.83 -14.78 13.55
CA VAL A 41 11.80 -14.79 15.05
C VAL A 41 13.13 -15.04 15.77
N ALA A 42 14.23 -15.20 15.05
CA ALA A 42 15.56 -15.41 15.55
C ALA A 42 16.47 -14.78 14.50
N LEU A 43 17.09 -13.67 14.85
CA LEU A 43 18.39 -13.36 14.28
C LEU A 43 19.20 -14.66 14.38
N SER A 44 19.64 -15.26 13.26
CA SER A 44 20.83 -16.09 13.37
C SER A 44 21.89 -15.12 13.94
N PRO A 45 22.47 -15.41 15.11
CA PRO A 45 23.34 -14.44 15.78
C PRO A 45 24.43 -13.94 14.83
N THR A 46 24.85 -14.75 13.88
CA THR A 46 25.97 -14.50 12.98
C THR A 46 25.76 -13.40 11.93
N GLN A 47 24.56 -13.22 11.36
CA GLN A 47 24.35 -12.31 10.21
C GLN A 47 24.00 -10.87 10.62
N GLY A 48 23.14 -10.68 11.63
CA GLY A 48 22.92 -9.36 12.25
C GLY A 48 24.20 -8.82 12.92
N ILE A 49 25.03 -9.72 13.45
CA ILE A 49 26.38 -9.38 13.95
C ILE A 49 27.30 -8.91 12.83
N ALA A 50 27.15 -9.33 11.57
CA ALA A 50 28.03 -8.90 10.48
C ALA A 50 27.77 -7.45 10.03
N ALA A 51 26.49 -7.08 9.84
CA ALA A 51 26.09 -5.71 9.53
C ALA A 51 26.37 -4.76 10.72
N ALA A 52 26.05 -5.19 11.94
CA ALA A 52 26.42 -4.47 13.15
C ALA A 52 27.95 -4.37 13.34
N ARG A 53 28.73 -5.41 13.01
CA ARG A 53 30.21 -5.38 13.05
C ARG A 53 30.80 -4.42 12.03
N ARG A 54 30.23 -4.28 10.84
CA ARG A 54 30.69 -3.31 9.83
C ARG A 54 30.38 -1.88 10.27
N LEU A 55 29.18 -1.63 10.81
CA LEU A 55 28.80 -0.33 11.37
C LEU A 55 29.68 0.02 12.59
N VAL A 56 29.89 -0.93 13.50
CA VAL A 56 30.84 -0.82 14.62
C VAL A 56 32.27 -0.64 14.11
N GLY A 57 32.68 -1.33 13.05
CA GLY A 57 34.01 -1.21 12.44
C GLY A 57 34.29 0.17 11.85
N THR A 58 33.30 0.77 11.18
CA THR A 58 33.38 2.14 10.66
C THR A 58 33.34 3.18 11.78
N VAL A 59 32.50 2.96 12.80
CA VAL A 59 32.37 3.85 13.97
C VAL A 59 33.64 3.81 14.86
N VAL A 60 34.25 2.64 15.05
CA VAL A 60 35.53 2.46 15.78
C VAL A 60 36.71 3.13 15.04
N ARG A 61 36.64 3.27 13.72
CA ARG A 61 37.66 3.95 12.90
C ARG A 61 37.57 5.48 12.95
N GLN A 62 36.52 6.06 13.56
CA GLN A 62 36.36 7.50 13.75
C GLN A 62 36.27 7.89 15.24
N PRO A 63 37.39 7.78 15.99
CA PRO A 63 37.40 7.92 17.45
C PRO A 63 36.98 9.32 17.94
N ARG A 64 37.11 10.37 17.12
CA ARG A 64 36.72 11.73 17.49
C ARG A 64 35.21 11.92 17.61
N ALA A 65 34.43 11.36 16.69
CA ALA A 65 32.96 11.40 16.73
C ALA A 65 32.43 10.67 17.98
N LEU A 66 32.96 9.47 18.24
CA LEU A 66 32.65 8.70 19.46
C LEU A 66 33.02 9.43 20.75
N THR A 67 34.19 10.06 20.79
CA THR A 67 34.66 10.79 21.98
C THR A 67 33.77 12.00 22.26
N ARG A 68 33.43 12.80 21.24
CA ARG A 68 32.56 13.98 21.40
C ARG A 68 31.17 13.58 21.89
N ARG A 69 30.52 12.63 21.22
CA ARG A 69 29.18 12.14 21.61
C ARG A 69 29.19 11.44 22.96
N GLY A 70 30.29 10.76 23.31
CA GLY A 70 30.52 10.17 24.63
C GLY A 70 30.58 11.23 25.75
N VAL A 71 31.35 12.30 25.55
CA VAL A 71 31.44 13.43 26.51
C VAL A 71 30.08 14.10 26.68
N ASP A 72 29.39 14.39 25.58
CA ASP A 72 28.05 15.00 25.62
C ASP A 72 27.04 14.09 26.36
N LEU A 73 27.06 12.79 26.09
CA LEU A 73 26.22 11.82 26.79
C LEU A 73 26.53 11.77 28.28
N THR A 74 27.81 11.69 28.68
CA THR A 74 28.21 11.70 30.09
C THR A 74 27.75 12.97 30.80
N ALA A 75 27.92 14.14 30.17
CA ALA A 75 27.45 15.40 30.71
C ALA A 75 25.92 15.43 30.86
N GLN A 76 25.18 14.91 29.88
CA GLN A 76 23.72 14.80 29.98
C GLN A 76 23.29 13.84 31.08
N LEU A 77 23.90 12.65 31.18
CA LEU A 77 23.58 11.68 32.24
C LEU A 77 23.89 12.24 33.63
N ALA A 78 24.96 13.02 33.80
CA ALA A 78 25.25 13.72 35.04
C ALA A 78 24.15 14.76 35.38
N ARG A 79 23.70 15.55 34.40
CA ARG A 79 22.56 16.47 34.57
C ARG A 79 21.27 15.74 34.92
N VAL A 80 21.02 14.58 34.31
CA VAL A 80 19.85 13.74 34.64
C VAL A 80 19.94 13.20 36.06
N ALA A 81 21.10 12.71 36.49
CA ALA A 81 21.32 12.20 37.84
C ALA A 81 21.08 13.29 38.90
N VAL A 82 21.58 14.51 38.68
CA VAL A 82 21.41 15.67 39.57
C VAL A 82 20.02 16.33 39.41
N GLY A 83 19.23 15.95 38.40
CA GLY A 83 17.86 16.45 38.18
C GLY A 83 17.76 17.81 37.50
N THR A 84 18.84 18.29 36.88
CA THR A 84 18.93 19.57 36.17
C THR A 84 18.78 19.44 34.65
N SER A 85 18.58 18.22 34.15
CA SER A 85 18.37 17.98 32.71
C SER A 85 17.04 18.56 32.22
N GLY A 86 17.09 19.38 31.17
CA GLY A 86 15.94 19.87 30.43
C GLY A 86 15.56 18.99 29.23
N ILE A 87 16.08 17.76 29.13
CA ILE A 87 15.70 16.84 28.06
C ILE A 87 14.25 16.42 28.28
N GLU A 88 13.42 16.64 27.27
CA GLU A 88 12.02 16.19 27.25
C GLU A 88 11.76 15.28 26.03
N PRO A 89 10.82 14.33 26.15
CA PRO A 89 10.30 13.57 25.01
C PRO A 89 9.68 14.50 23.96
N ASP A 90 9.65 14.06 22.71
CA ASP A 90 8.87 14.75 21.67
C ASP A 90 7.38 14.70 22.06
N ARG A 91 6.67 15.83 21.91
CA ARG A 91 5.23 15.92 22.21
C ARG A 91 4.39 14.94 21.37
N LYS A 92 4.87 14.53 20.20
CA LYS A 92 4.25 13.55 19.32
C LYS A 92 4.54 12.10 19.74
N ASP A 93 5.55 11.85 20.58
CA ASP A 93 5.89 10.50 21.03
C ASP A 93 4.90 10.01 22.11
N GLY A 94 3.95 9.18 21.67
CA GLY A 94 2.89 8.65 22.51
C GLY A 94 3.37 7.80 23.69
N ARG A 95 4.60 7.25 23.64
CA ARG A 95 5.12 6.33 24.67
C ARG A 95 5.34 7.03 26.02
N PHE A 96 5.63 8.33 26.00
CA PHE A 96 5.95 9.11 27.18
C PHE A 96 4.77 9.94 27.71
N LYS A 97 3.52 9.60 27.32
CA LYS A 97 2.30 10.32 27.73
C LYS A 97 1.86 10.13 29.18
N ASP A 98 2.26 9.03 29.84
CA ASP A 98 1.87 8.81 31.25
C ASP A 98 2.48 9.90 32.15
N PRO A 99 1.70 10.54 33.05
CA PRO A 99 2.20 11.60 33.93
C PRO A 99 3.42 11.22 34.78
N ALA A 100 3.63 9.92 35.05
CA ALA A 100 4.79 9.43 35.79
C ALA A 100 6.12 9.82 35.15
N TRP A 101 6.19 10.03 33.83
CA TRP A 101 7.41 10.50 33.16
C TRP A 101 7.82 11.92 33.56
N GLN A 102 6.89 12.71 34.08
CA GLN A 102 7.16 14.08 34.56
C GLN A 102 7.13 14.17 36.09
N GLU A 103 6.19 13.46 36.73
CA GLU A 103 5.91 13.58 38.16
C GLU A 103 6.76 12.63 39.03
N ASN A 104 7.13 11.45 38.52
CA ASN A 104 7.91 10.48 39.28
C ASN A 104 9.41 10.65 39.01
N PRO A 105 10.24 10.98 40.02
CA PRO A 105 11.67 11.23 39.81
C PRO A 105 12.45 10.07 39.20
N VAL A 106 12.05 8.83 39.46
CA VAL A 106 12.71 7.63 38.93
C VAL A 106 12.41 7.47 37.44
N TYR A 107 11.13 7.51 37.06
CA TYR A 107 10.73 7.41 35.65
C TYR A 107 11.21 8.62 34.84
N LYS A 108 11.15 9.83 35.40
CA LYS A 108 11.71 11.02 34.77
C LYS A 108 13.18 10.84 34.44
N ARG A 109 14.00 10.38 35.39
CA ARG A 109 15.43 10.12 35.16
C ARG A 109 15.66 8.99 34.16
N LEU A 110 14.89 7.92 34.22
CA LEU A 110 14.97 6.81 33.27
C LEU A 110 14.68 7.28 31.83
N GLY A 111 13.59 8.02 31.64
CA GLY A 111 13.19 8.56 30.35
C GLY A 111 14.21 9.54 29.80
N GLN A 112 14.68 10.48 30.61
CA GLN A 112 15.72 11.42 30.21
C GLN A 112 17.05 10.73 29.88
N SER A 113 17.44 9.69 30.63
CA SER A 113 18.65 8.91 30.36
C SER A 113 18.55 8.18 29.01
N TYR A 114 17.40 7.55 28.75
CA TYR A 114 17.12 6.91 27.46
C TYR A 114 17.14 7.92 26.31
N LEU A 115 16.48 9.07 26.45
CA LEU A 115 16.45 10.10 25.42
C LEU A 115 17.85 10.69 25.14
N ALA A 116 18.65 10.92 26.18
CA ALA A 116 20.04 11.35 26.05
C ALA A 116 20.87 10.31 25.28
N TRP A 117 20.74 9.04 25.66
CA TRP A 117 21.42 7.93 24.98
C TRP A 117 20.97 7.77 23.52
N ASN A 118 19.67 7.81 23.25
CA ASN A 118 19.11 7.70 21.91
C ASN A 118 19.61 8.84 21.01
N ARG A 119 19.59 10.09 21.50
CA ARG A 119 20.14 11.24 20.76
C ARG A 119 21.64 11.10 20.50
N ALA A 120 22.39 10.58 21.47
CA ALA A 120 23.83 10.34 21.31
C ALA A 120 24.10 9.28 20.25
N VAL A 121 23.38 8.15 20.29
CA VAL A 121 23.53 7.03 19.33
C VAL A 121 23.14 7.46 17.92
N LEU A 122 21.97 8.08 17.73
CA LEU A 122 21.53 8.54 16.41
C LEU A 122 22.44 9.65 15.86
N GLY A 123 22.90 10.55 16.74
CA GLY A 123 23.81 11.63 16.37
C GLY A 123 25.21 11.17 15.98
N VAL A 124 25.61 9.91 16.28
CA VAL A 124 26.87 9.36 15.75
C VAL A 124 26.84 9.37 14.24
N VAL A 125 25.71 9.05 13.59
CA VAL A 125 25.61 8.99 12.13
C VAL A 125 25.78 10.34 11.47
N ASP A 126 25.30 11.41 12.12
CA ASP A 126 25.44 12.78 11.63
C ASP A 126 26.90 13.23 11.57
N ASP A 127 27.74 12.66 12.45
CA ASP A 127 29.17 12.96 12.54
C ASP A 127 30.02 12.05 11.64
N LEU A 128 29.44 11.02 11.00
CA LEU A 128 30.14 10.15 10.06
C LEU A 128 30.19 10.81 8.67
N GLU A 129 31.38 10.74 8.05
CA GLU A 129 31.59 11.10 6.64
C GLU A 129 31.04 10.01 5.72
N LEU A 130 29.72 9.92 5.65
CA LEU A 130 28.97 9.02 4.76
C LEU A 130 28.21 9.86 3.73
N ASP A 131 27.96 9.29 2.55
CA ASP A 131 26.99 9.85 1.62
C ASP A 131 25.58 9.85 2.22
N GLU A 132 24.69 10.70 1.70
CA GLU A 132 23.34 10.90 2.25
C GLU A 132 22.50 9.61 2.29
N LYS A 133 22.65 8.71 1.31
CA LYS A 133 21.90 7.44 1.30
C LYS A 133 22.40 6.50 2.39
N SER A 134 23.72 6.40 2.56
CA SER A 134 24.32 5.60 3.64
C SER A 134 24.01 6.14 5.03
N LYS A 135 23.96 7.47 5.21
CA LYS A 135 23.51 8.09 6.47
C LYS A 135 22.07 7.71 6.80
N LEU A 136 21.14 7.85 5.84
CA LEU A 136 19.74 7.48 6.06
C LEU A 136 19.58 5.99 6.44
N ARG A 137 20.33 5.10 5.78
CA ARG A 137 20.35 3.66 6.11
C ARG A 137 20.89 3.38 7.50
N ALA A 138 22.01 3.99 7.87
CA ALA A 138 22.60 3.83 9.21
C ALA A 138 21.68 4.40 10.31
N GLN A 139 21.07 5.56 10.07
CA GLN A 139 20.06 6.14 10.97
C GLN A 139 18.86 5.20 11.12
N PHE A 140 18.36 4.60 10.03
CA PHE A 140 17.27 3.63 10.09
C PHE A 140 17.62 2.41 10.95
N LEU A 141 18.77 1.77 10.71
CA LEU A 141 19.22 0.60 11.49
C LEU A 141 19.42 0.93 12.97
N LEU A 142 20.03 2.07 13.29
CA LEU A 142 20.19 2.50 14.67
C LEU A 142 18.84 2.80 15.32
N ARG A 143 17.89 3.39 14.59
CA ARG A 143 16.51 3.58 15.09
C ARG A 143 15.85 2.24 15.43
N LEU A 144 15.99 1.20 14.60
CA LEU A 144 15.46 -0.13 14.92
C LEU A 144 15.98 -0.63 16.27
N LEU A 145 17.28 -0.45 16.53
CA LEU A 145 17.94 -0.87 17.77
C LEU A 145 17.54 0.00 18.97
N THR A 146 17.58 1.32 18.83
CA THR A 146 17.28 2.23 19.95
C THR A 146 15.82 2.14 20.37
N GLU A 147 14.91 2.00 19.40
CA GLU A 147 13.49 1.79 19.65
C GLU A 147 13.21 0.46 20.34
N ALA A 148 13.95 -0.61 20.01
CA ALA A 148 13.77 -1.92 20.64
C ALA A 148 14.11 -1.91 22.14
N VAL A 149 15.14 -1.16 22.53
CA VAL A 149 15.59 -1.07 23.94
C VAL A 149 14.90 0.04 24.73
N ALA A 150 13.86 0.67 24.17
CA ALA A 150 13.12 1.71 24.85
C ALA A 150 12.54 1.18 26.19
N PRO A 151 12.70 1.89 27.31
CA PRO A 151 12.24 1.43 28.62
C PRO A 151 10.73 1.16 28.64
N THR A 152 9.99 1.89 27.82
CA THR A 152 8.54 1.78 27.60
C THR A 152 8.10 0.41 27.07
N ASN A 153 9.00 -0.38 26.49
CA ASN A 153 8.70 -1.70 25.93
C ASN A 153 8.81 -2.82 26.97
N THR A 154 9.23 -2.50 28.20
CA THR A 154 9.33 -3.44 29.32
C THR A 154 8.25 -3.16 30.36
N LEU A 155 7.80 -4.19 31.08
CA LEU A 155 6.80 -4.01 32.14
C LEU A 155 7.29 -3.02 33.21
N LEU A 156 8.52 -3.19 33.71
CA LEU A 156 9.06 -2.33 34.78
C LEU A 156 9.37 -0.91 34.32
N GLY A 157 9.74 -0.71 33.06
CA GLY A 157 9.98 0.61 32.49
C GLY A 157 8.73 1.32 31.97
N ASN A 158 7.57 0.67 32.01
CA ASN A 158 6.30 1.23 31.55
C ASN A 158 5.34 1.49 32.73
N PRO A 159 5.21 2.74 33.21
CA PRO A 159 4.38 3.07 34.37
C PRO A 159 2.89 2.78 34.12
N ALA A 160 2.41 2.96 32.89
CA ALA A 160 1.02 2.67 32.53
C ALA A 160 0.72 1.16 32.61
N ALA A 161 1.65 0.31 32.13
CA ALA A 161 1.51 -1.14 32.21
C ALA A 161 1.55 -1.66 33.65
N LEU A 162 2.45 -1.15 34.49
CA LEU A 162 2.48 -1.51 35.90
C LEU A 162 1.21 -1.09 36.64
N ARG A 163 0.71 0.13 36.36
CA ARG A 163 -0.55 0.62 36.93
C ARG A 163 -1.71 -0.29 36.52
N ARG A 164 -1.83 -0.61 35.23
CA ARG A 164 -2.84 -1.52 34.69
C ARG A 164 -2.76 -2.92 35.29
N ALA A 165 -1.55 -3.48 35.45
CA ALA A 165 -1.34 -4.77 36.09
C ALA A 165 -1.83 -4.75 37.55
N ARG A 166 -1.56 -3.68 38.29
CA ARG A 166 -2.06 -3.51 39.67
C ARG A 166 -3.59 -3.36 39.70
N GLU A 167 -4.16 -2.49 38.87
CA GLU A 167 -5.61 -2.24 38.78
C GLU A 167 -6.40 -3.51 38.44
N THR A 168 -5.85 -4.36 37.55
CA THR A 168 -6.46 -5.63 37.14
C THR A 168 -6.10 -6.81 38.02
N ARG A 169 -5.31 -6.60 39.09
CA ARG A 169 -4.76 -7.68 39.94
C ARG A 169 -4.03 -8.76 39.12
N GLY A 170 -3.28 -8.35 38.11
CA GLY A 170 -2.48 -9.21 37.24
C GLY A 170 -3.21 -9.79 36.03
N ARG A 171 -4.54 -9.63 35.92
CA ARG A 171 -5.31 -10.18 34.79
C ARG A 171 -4.84 -9.65 33.43
N SER A 172 -4.42 -8.39 33.35
CA SER A 172 -3.86 -7.83 32.10
C SER A 172 -2.60 -8.57 31.62
N LEU A 173 -1.77 -9.05 32.54
CA LEU A 173 -0.56 -9.80 32.19
C LEU A 173 -0.88 -11.22 31.74
N VAL A 174 -1.90 -11.84 32.33
CA VAL A 174 -2.40 -13.16 31.89
C VAL A 174 -2.97 -13.06 30.48
N ASP A 175 -3.79 -12.05 30.22
CA ASP A 175 -4.35 -11.82 28.88
C ASP A 175 -3.24 -11.48 27.88
N GLY A 176 -2.25 -10.66 28.27
CA GLY A 176 -1.10 -10.35 27.44
C GLY A 176 -0.21 -11.56 27.11
N ALA A 177 -0.01 -12.47 28.07
CA ALA A 177 0.71 -13.73 27.83
C ALA A 177 -0.05 -14.64 26.85
N ARG A 178 -1.39 -14.66 26.91
CA ARG A 178 -2.22 -15.38 25.93
C ARG A 178 -2.07 -14.77 24.53
N HIS A 179 -2.07 -13.45 24.41
CA HIS A 179 -1.83 -12.76 23.14
C HIS A 179 -0.44 -13.10 22.57
N ALA A 180 0.61 -13.04 23.40
CA ALA A 180 1.96 -13.37 22.97
C ALA A 180 2.06 -14.83 22.48
N LEU A 181 1.46 -15.78 23.22
CA LEU A 181 1.45 -17.18 22.82
C LEU A 181 0.69 -17.40 21.50
N HIS A 182 -0.44 -16.73 21.33
CA HIS A 182 -1.20 -16.74 20.08
C HIS A 182 -0.33 -16.22 18.92
N ASP A 183 0.30 -15.06 19.09
CA ASP A 183 1.08 -14.40 18.04
C ASP A 183 2.36 -15.17 17.67
N ILE A 184 3.01 -15.81 18.64
CA ILE A 184 4.14 -16.73 18.37
C ILE A 184 3.69 -17.88 17.47
N LYS A 185 2.49 -18.44 17.72
CA LYS A 185 1.98 -19.59 16.98
C LYS A 185 1.38 -19.21 15.61
N ALA A 186 0.60 -18.13 15.57
CA ALA A 186 -0.27 -17.80 14.45
C ALA A 186 0.19 -16.58 13.65
N ASN A 187 1.00 -15.68 14.22
CA ASN A 187 1.43 -14.43 13.60
C ASN A 187 2.95 -14.32 13.43
N GLY A 188 3.68 -15.44 13.47
CA GLY A 188 5.13 -15.46 13.28
C GLY A 188 5.88 -14.60 14.29
N GLY A 189 5.41 -14.51 15.53
CA GLY A 189 6.03 -13.75 16.61
C GLY A 189 5.83 -12.24 16.57
N MET A 190 5.08 -11.71 15.59
CA MET A 190 4.74 -10.29 15.52
C MET A 190 3.47 -9.98 16.33
N PRO A 191 3.37 -8.81 17.00
CA PRO A 191 2.14 -8.42 17.67
C PRO A 191 1.00 -8.22 16.69
N SER A 192 -0.14 -8.87 16.96
CA SER A 192 -1.35 -8.70 16.16
C SER A 192 -1.79 -7.24 16.12
N MET A 193 -1.95 -6.67 14.92
CA MET A 193 -2.37 -5.28 14.73
C MET A 193 -3.90 -5.11 14.71
N VAL A 194 -4.62 -6.21 14.48
CA VAL A 194 -6.08 -6.24 14.35
C VAL A 194 -6.65 -7.51 14.98
N ASP A 195 -7.85 -7.39 15.55
CA ASP A 195 -8.68 -8.54 15.89
C ASP A 195 -9.54 -8.91 14.68
N SER A 196 -9.15 -9.95 13.94
CA SER A 196 -9.85 -10.39 12.73
C SER A 196 -11.06 -11.29 12.99
N ARG A 197 -11.25 -11.78 14.23
CA ARG A 197 -12.29 -12.77 14.57
C ARG A 197 -13.72 -12.33 14.21
N PRO A 198 -14.10 -11.04 14.36
CA PRO A 198 -15.44 -10.59 13.99
C PRO A 198 -15.68 -10.54 12.48
N PHE A 199 -14.64 -10.67 11.64
CA PHE A 199 -14.72 -10.49 10.20
C PHE A 199 -14.69 -11.84 9.48
N VAL A 200 -15.88 -12.41 9.29
CA VAL A 200 -16.12 -13.66 8.58
C VAL A 200 -16.46 -13.36 7.11
N ILE A 201 -15.64 -13.90 6.20
CA ILE A 201 -15.77 -13.73 4.73
C ILE A 201 -17.03 -14.41 4.20
N GLY A 202 -17.94 -13.62 3.64
CA GLY A 202 -19.25 -14.03 3.14
C GLY A 202 -20.39 -13.86 4.16
N GLU A 203 -20.09 -13.43 5.39
CA GLU A 203 -21.12 -13.20 6.43
C GLU A 203 -21.12 -11.76 6.93
N THR A 204 -19.96 -11.26 7.39
CA THR A 204 -19.83 -9.91 7.95
C THR A 204 -18.99 -8.97 7.08
N ILE A 205 -18.17 -9.54 6.20
CA ILE A 205 -17.41 -8.85 5.16
C ILE A 205 -17.54 -9.63 3.84
N ALA A 206 -17.43 -8.99 2.68
CA ALA A 206 -17.70 -9.62 1.38
C ALA A 206 -19.09 -10.29 1.33
N ALA A 207 -20.07 -9.62 1.95
CA ALA A 207 -21.37 -10.21 2.28
C ALA A 207 -22.47 -9.83 1.27
N THR A 208 -22.16 -9.08 0.22
CA THR A 208 -23.17 -8.72 -0.80
C THR A 208 -23.59 -9.99 -1.55
N PRO A 209 -24.89 -10.34 -1.59
CA PRO A 209 -25.35 -11.57 -2.23
C PRO A 209 -25.00 -11.63 -3.72
N GLY A 210 -24.55 -12.79 -4.17
CA GLY A 210 -24.11 -13.00 -5.55
C GLY A 210 -23.76 -14.47 -5.80
N LYS A 211 -23.33 -14.78 -7.03
CA LYS A 211 -22.92 -16.11 -7.44
C LYS A 211 -21.68 -16.06 -8.31
N VAL A 212 -20.80 -17.04 -8.20
CA VAL A 212 -19.74 -17.29 -9.18
C VAL A 212 -20.39 -17.83 -10.45
N VAL A 213 -20.19 -17.14 -11.58
CA VAL A 213 -20.77 -17.48 -12.88
C VAL A 213 -19.74 -17.98 -13.89
N TRP A 214 -18.45 -17.78 -13.60
CA TRP A 214 -17.33 -18.30 -14.37
C TRP A 214 -16.08 -18.38 -13.49
N SER A 215 -15.17 -19.27 -13.85
CA SER A 215 -13.85 -19.36 -13.23
C SER A 215 -12.84 -19.96 -14.19
N ASN A 216 -11.59 -19.52 -14.08
CA ASN A 216 -10.41 -20.20 -14.62
C ASN A 216 -9.36 -20.32 -13.50
N GLU A 217 -8.16 -20.77 -13.81
CA GLU A 217 -7.06 -20.92 -12.85
C GLU A 217 -6.64 -19.62 -12.13
N ILE A 218 -6.86 -18.45 -12.74
CA ILE A 218 -6.41 -17.13 -12.22
C ILE A 218 -7.53 -16.39 -11.49
N ALA A 219 -8.80 -16.55 -11.87
CA ALA A 219 -9.90 -15.82 -11.24
C ALA A 219 -11.25 -16.55 -11.25
N GLU A 220 -12.09 -16.19 -10.27
CA GLU A 220 -13.54 -16.39 -10.30
C GLU A 220 -14.22 -15.07 -10.71
N LEU A 221 -15.27 -15.13 -11.55
CA LEU A 221 -16.14 -13.99 -11.86
C LEU A 221 -17.44 -14.11 -11.07
N ILE A 222 -17.67 -13.15 -10.19
CA ILE A 222 -18.86 -13.05 -9.34
C ILE A 222 -19.86 -12.12 -10.02
N GLN A 223 -21.10 -12.58 -10.20
CA GLN A 223 -22.23 -11.72 -10.53
C GLN A 223 -23.05 -11.46 -9.26
N TYR A 224 -23.29 -10.20 -8.92
CA TYR A 224 -24.08 -9.83 -7.74
C TYR A 224 -25.59 -9.83 -8.01
N GLU A 225 -26.38 -10.16 -6.99
CA GLU A 225 -27.84 -10.21 -7.06
C GLU A 225 -28.43 -8.80 -7.18
N PRO A 226 -29.28 -8.51 -8.19
CA PRO A 226 -29.89 -7.19 -8.31
C PRO A 226 -30.86 -6.91 -7.16
N THR A 227 -30.73 -5.75 -6.51
CA THR A 227 -31.60 -5.33 -5.40
C THR A 227 -32.72 -4.38 -5.85
N THR A 228 -32.81 -4.08 -7.15
CA THR A 228 -33.83 -3.21 -7.76
C THR A 228 -34.68 -3.97 -8.78
N PRO A 229 -35.96 -3.56 -9.02
CA PRO A 229 -36.80 -4.16 -10.06
C PRO A 229 -36.25 -3.98 -11.50
N GLN A 230 -35.50 -2.90 -11.72
CA GLN A 230 -34.89 -2.55 -12.99
C GLN A 230 -33.41 -2.20 -12.79
N VAL A 231 -32.58 -2.61 -13.75
CA VAL A 231 -31.14 -2.36 -13.78
C VAL A 231 -30.74 -1.69 -15.08
N HIS A 232 -29.64 -0.95 -15.08
CA HIS A 232 -29.03 -0.41 -16.30
C HIS A 232 -28.64 -1.53 -17.27
N ALA A 233 -28.81 -1.29 -18.58
CA ALA A 233 -28.57 -2.29 -19.61
C ALA A 233 -27.10 -2.71 -19.68
N ARG A 234 -26.17 -1.74 -19.62
CA ARG A 234 -24.73 -1.99 -19.60
C ARG A 234 -24.29 -2.45 -18.22
N PRO A 235 -23.65 -3.63 -18.11
CA PRO A 235 -23.09 -4.08 -16.85
C PRO A 235 -21.79 -3.35 -16.51
N MET A 236 -21.30 -3.55 -15.30
CA MET A 236 -19.99 -3.09 -14.84
C MET A 236 -19.11 -4.29 -14.53
N LEU A 237 -17.93 -4.35 -15.15
CA LEU A 237 -16.87 -5.29 -14.80
C LEU A 237 -15.85 -4.60 -13.90
N VAL A 238 -15.60 -5.20 -12.73
CA VAL A 238 -14.66 -4.67 -11.73
C VAL A 238 -13.37 -5.50 -11.74
N LEU A 239 -12.25 -4.80 -11.92
CA LEU A 239 -10.87 -5.28 -11.83
C LEU A 239 -10.28 -4.75 -10.51
N PRO A 240 -10.40 -5.51 -9.40
CA PRO A 240 -9.79 -5.13 -8.14
C PRO A 240 -8.26 -5.30 -8.20
N PRO A 241 -7.51 -4.74 -7.23
CA PRO A 241 -6.07 -4.98 -7.17
C PRO A 241 -5.75 -6.46 -7.03
N GLN A 242 -4.65 -6.89 -7.66
CA GLN A 242 -4.02 -8.20 -7.42
C GLN A 242 -3.20 -8.20 -6.13
N ILE A 243 -2.97 -7.02 -5.54
CA ILE A 243 -2.30 -6.81 -4.26
C ILE A 243 -3.38 -6.65 -3.19
N ASN A 244 -3.48 -7.64 -2.29
CA ASN A 244 -4.62 -7.91 -1.38
C ASN A 244 -5.91 -8.34 -2.10
N LYS A 245 -6.89 -8.78 -1.32
CA LYS A 245 -8.15 -9.36 -1.84
C LYS A 245 -9.16 -8.29 -2.26
N TYR A 246 -10.04 -8.66 -3.18
CA TYR A 246 -11.01 -7.73 -3.78
C TYR A 246 -11.99 -7.09 -2.78
N TYR A 247 -12.23 -7.74 -1.63
CA TYR A 247 -13.30 -7.35 -0.71
C TYR A 247 -13.06 -6.00 -0.01
N VAL A 248 -11.98 -5.27 -0.30
CA VAL A 248 -11.90 -3.83 0.01
C VAL A 248 -13.05 -3.03 -0.62
N LEU A 249 -13.55 -3.50 -1.78
CA LEU A 249 -14.69 -2.90 -2.50
C LEU A 249 -16.04 -3.43 -1.99
N ASP A 250 -16.02 -4.50 -1.20
CA ASP A 250 -17.20 -5.15 -0.63
C ASP A 250 -16.92 -5.50 0.84
N LEU A 251 -16.62 -4.49 1.67
CA LEU A 251 -16.29 -4.70 3.09
C LEU A 251 -17.54 -5.09 3.89
N ALA A 252 -17.90 -4.32 4.91
CA ALA A 252 -19.10 -4.56 5.72
C ALA A 252 -20.33 -3.90 5.09
N PRO A 253 -21.55 -4.37 5.39
CA PRO A 253 -22.79 -3.70 5.01
C PRO A 253 -22.80 -2.22 5.39
N GLY A 254 -23.27 -1.36 4.47
CA GLY A 254 -23.21 0.10 4.59
C GLY A 254 -21.83 0.72 4.32
N ARG A 255 -20.81 -0.11 4.04
CA ARG A 255 -19.45 0.28 3.65
C ARG A 255 -18.98 -0.47 2.39
N SER A 256 -19.91 -1.12 1.67
CA SER A 256 -19.64 -1.82 0.42
C SER A 256 -19.96 -0.95 -0.79
N MET A 257 -18.98 -0.77 -1.68
CA MET A 257 -19.18 -0.09 -2.96
C MET A 257 -20.03 -0.95 -3.89
N VAL A 258 -19.87 -2.27 -3.82
CA VAL A 258 -20.70 -3.22 -4.58
C VAL A 258 -22.17 -3.08 -4.16
N GLU A 259 -22.46 -3.13 -2.85
CA GLU A 259 -23.82 -2.92 -2.32
C GLU A 259 -24.39 -1.59 -2.81
N HIS A 260 -23.59 -0.53 -2.79
CA HIS A 260 -23.99 0.80 -3.25
C HIS A 260 -24.35 0.79 -4.75
N LEU A 261 -23.50 0.25 -5.62
CA LEU A 261 -23.76 0.17 -7.06
C LEU A 261 -25.00 -0.66 -7.41
N VAL A 262 -25.15 -1.82 -6.77
CA VAL A 262 -26.29 -2.71 -7.00
C VAL A 262 -27.59 -2.05 -6.52
N SER A 263 -27.54 -1.27 -5.43
CA SER A 263 -28.69 -0.49 -4.94
C SER A 263 -29.12 0.63 -5.88
N HIS A 264 -28.21 1.15 -6.71
CA HIS A 264 -28.50 2.11 -7.78
C HIS A 264 -28.88 1.44 -9.11
N GLY A 265 -28.98 0.11 -9.14
CA GLY A 265 -29.43 -0.65 -10.30
C GLY A 265 -28.34 -0.91 -11.33
N HIS A 266 -27.05 -0.87 -10.96
CA HIS A 266 -26.00 -1.38 -11.82
C HIS A 266 -25.92 -2.91 -11.74
N GLN A 267 -25.70 -3.57 -12.88
CA GLN A 267 -25.37 -5.00 -12.91
C GLN A 267 -23.86 -5.15 -12.67
N VAL A 268 -23.46 -5.54 -11.47
CA VAL A 268 -22.04 -5.59 -11.08
C VAL A 268 -21.48 -7.00 -11.21
N PHE A 269 -20.32 -7.09 -11.87
CA PHE A 269 -19.51 -8.27 -11.99
C PHE A 269 -18.11 -7.99 -11.43
N MET A 270 -17.59 -8.86 -10.57
CA MET A 270 -16.31 -8.68 -9.88
C MET A 270 -15.38 -9.86 -10.16
N LEU A 271 -14.14 -9.56 -10.54
CA LEU A 271 -13.08 -10.55 -10.56
C LEU A 271 -12.57 -10.81 -9.14
N SER A 272 -12.51 -12.07 -8.75
CA SER A 272 -11.91 -12.54 -7.50
C SER A 272 -10.66 -13.33 -7.87
N TRP A 273 -9.49 -12.70 -7.74
CA TRP A 273 -8.20 -13.30 -8.09
C TRP A 273 -7.86 -14.48 -7.18
N ALA A 274 -7.30 -15.55 -7.75
CA ALA A 274 -6.67 -16.64 -7.02
C ALA A 274 -5.44 -16.12 -6.25
N ASN A 275 -5.13 -16.73 -5.11
CA ASN A 275 -3.91 -16.44 -4.39
C ASN A 275 -2.77 -17.33 -4.93
N PRO A 276 -1.83 -16.83 -5.74
CA PRO A 276 -0.86 -17.67 -6.45
C PRO A 276 0.08 -18.43 -5.49
N THR A 277 0.56 -19.58 -5.96
CA THR A 277 1.64 -20.34 -5.33
C THR A 277 2.91 -20.26 -6.18
N SER A 278 4.01 -20.84 -5.68
CA SER A 278 5.24 -20.93 -6.48
C SER A 278 5.08 -21.73 -7.78
N ALA A 279 4.05 -22.58 -7.91
CA ALA A 279 3.74 -23.27 -9.16
C ALA A 279 3.22 -22.31 -10.25
N ASP A 280 2.67 -21.18 -9.83
CA ASP A 280 2.00 -20.18 -10.66
C ASP A 280 2.95 -19.03 -11.03
N ALA A 281 4.25 -19.20 -10.79
CA ALA A 281 5.28 -18.18 -10.95
C ALA A 281 5.33 -17.55 -12.36
N ALA A 282 4.87 -18.29 -13.37
CA ALA A 282 4.84 -17.87 -14.76
C ALA A 282 3.65 -16.96 -15.11
N TRP A 283 2.64 -16.81 -14.24
CA TRP A 283 1.56 -15.87 -14.47
C TRP A 283 2.11 -14.46 -14.51
N ASP A 284 1.97 -13.84 -15.67
CA ASP A 284 2.51 -12.55 -16.06
C ASP A 284 1.38 -11.55 -16.33
N TYR A 285 1.71 -10.30 -16.68
CA TYR A 285 0.74 -9.26 -16.98
C TYR A 285 -0.27 -9.70 -18.05
N ASP A 286 0.21 -10.37 -19.11
CA ASP A 286 -0.63 -10.89 -20.19
C ASP A 286 -1.60 -11.98 -19.69
N SER A 287 -1.21 -12.80 -18.73
CA SER A 287 -2.08 -13.81 -18.10
C SER A 287 -3.26 -13.15 -17.39
N TYR A 288 -3.02 -12.07 -16.64
CA TYR A 288 -4.09 -11.32 -15.96
C TYR A 288 -4.94 -10.49 -16.93
N ALA A 289 -4.32 -9.85 -17.92
CA ALA A 289 -5.04 -9.12 -18.98
C ALA A 289 -5.94 -10.05 -19.80
N ARG A 290 -5.48 -11.27 -20.10
CA ARG A 290 -6.27 -12.30 -20.78
C ARG A 290 -7.46 -12.76 -19.95
N THR A 291 -7.25 -13.04 -18.65
CA THR A 291 -8.35 -13.39 -17.74
C THR A 291 -9.40 -12.27 -17.66
N ALA A 292 -8.98 -11.01 -17.63
CA ALA A 292 -9.91 -9.88 -17.66
C ALA A 292 -10.67 -9.77 -19.00
N LEU A 293 -10.00 -10.04 -20.13
CA LEU A 293 -10.64 -10.12 -21.44
C LEU A 293 -11.68 -11.24 -21.51
N GLU A 294 -11.34 -12.45 -21.09
CA GLU A 294 -12.24 -13.61 -21.04
C GLU A 294 -13.45 -13.32 -20.14
N ALA A 295 -13.23 -12.73 -18.96
CA ALA A 295 -14.30 -12.34 -18.06
C ALA A 295 -15.23 -11.31 -18.71
N SER A 296 -14.70 -10.37 -19.50
CA SER A 296 -15.52 -9.40 -20.24
C SER A 296 -16.39 -10.09 -21.32
N ASP A 297 -15.90 -11.14 -21.97
CA ASP A 297 -16.72 -11.94 -22.90
C ASP A 297 -17.86 -12.65 -22.15
N VAL A 298 -17.56 -13.27 -21.01
CA VAL A 298 -18.58 -13.90 -20.15
C VAL A 298 -19.64 -12.89 -19.70
N VAL A 299 -19.24 -11.69 -19.30
CA VAL A 299 -20.18 -10.62 -18.91
C VAL A 299 -21.13 -10.28 -20.07
N ARG A 300 -20.63 -10.16 -21.29
CA ARG A 300 -21.46 -9.90 -22.49
C ARG A 300 -22.41 -11.04 -22.76
N ASP A 301 -21.94 -12.29 -22.67
CA ASP A 301 -22.75 -13.48 -22.89
C ASP A 301 -23.86 -13.65 -21.83
N VAL A 302 -23.55 -13.40 -20.56
CA VAL A 302 -24.52 -13.48 -19.45
C VAL A 302 -25.57 -12.38 -19.58
N THR A 303 -25.15 -11.16 -19.91
CA THR A 303 -26.03 -9.98 -19.89
C THR A 303 -26.74 -9.74 -21.22
N GLY A 304 -26.22 -10.27 -22.33
CA GLY A 304 -26.59 -9.94 -23.70
C GLY A 304 -26.26 -8.50 -24.09
N SER A 305 -25.42 -7.80 -23.32
CA SER A 305 -24.99 -6.42 -23.63
C SER A 305 -23.81 -6.46 -24.58
N PRO A 306 -23.82 -5.70 -25.70
CA PRO A 306 -22.68 -5.67 -26.62
C PRO A 306 -21.47 -4.96 -26.00
N ASP A 307 -21.71 -4.04 -25.05
CA ASP A 307 -20.76 -3.18 -24.36
C ASP A 307 -21.01 -3.16 -22.84
N MET A 308 -20.05 -2.64 -22.07
CA MET A 308 -20.08 -2.56 -20.61
C MET A 308 -19.26 -1.37 -20.07
N ASN A 309 -19.33 -1.13 -18.77
CA ASN A 309 -18.45 -0.19 -18.07
C ASN A 309 -17.34 -0.98 -17.35
N MET A 310 -16.18 -0.37 -17.15
CA MET A 310 -15.07 -0.94 -16.38
C MET A 310 -14.80 -0.13 -15.11
N LEU A 311 -14.52 -0.80 -14.01
CA LEU A 311 -13.92 -0.21 -12.81
C LEU A 311 -12.57 -0.89 -12.53
N GLY A 312 -11.48 -0.16 -12.72
CA GLY A 312 -10.12 -0.59 -12.35
C GLY A 312 -9.65 0.07 -11.06
N VAL A 313 -9.12 -0.71 -10.12
CA VAL A 313 -8.69 -0.21 -8.81
C VAL A 313 -7.22 -0.54 -8.56
N CYS A 314 -6.41 0.48 -8.27
CA CYS A 314 -4.97 0.35 -8.00
C CYS A 314 -4.28 -0.52 -9.08
N ALA A 315 -3.63 -1.64 -8.73
CA ALA A 315 -2.99 -2.53 -9.70
C ALA A 315 -3.96 -3.16 -10.73
N GLY A 316 -5.23 -3.34 -10.35
CA GLY A 316 -6.29 -3.75 -11.28
C GLY A 316 -6.59 -2.67 -12.33
N GLY A 317 -6.43 -1.40 -11.97
CA GLY A 317 -6.47 -0.27 -12.90
C GLY A 317 -5.28 -0.26 -13.86
N ILE A 318 -4.07 -0.59 -13.40
CA ILE A 318 -2.88 -0.71 -14.27
C ILE A 318 -3.10 -1.83 -15.31
N THR A 319 -3.64 -2.97 -14.88
CA THR A 319 -4.00 -4.09 -15.77
C THR A 319 -5.09 -3.69 -16.75
N GLY A 320 -6.13 -3.01 -16.26
CA GLY A 320 -7.23 -2.49 -17.08
C GLY A 320 -6.77 -1.49 -18.14
N ALA A 321 -5.84 -0.59 -17.81
CA ALA A 321 -5.31 0.40 -18.75
C ALA A 321 -4.61 -0.26 -19.95
N GLY A 322 -3.73 -1.24 -19.71
CA GLY A 322 -3.07 -1.96 -20.80
C GLY A 322 -4.05 -2.80 -21.63
N LEU A 323 -5.05 -3.43 -20.99
CA LEU A 323 -6.12 -4.13 -21.72
C LEU A 323 -6.93 -3.17 -22.60
N LEU A 324 -7.28 -1.98 -22.11
CA LEU A 324 -7.98 -0.97 -22.90
C LEU A 324 -7.16 -0.54 -24.12
N GLY A 325 -5.85 -0.32 -23.95
CA GLY A 325 -4.96 0.01 -25.07
C GLY A 325 -4.82 -1.13 -26.10
N HIS A 326 -4.82 -2.38 -25.65
CA HIS A 326 -4.88 -3.56 -26.51
C HIS A 326 -6.17 -3.56 -27.35
N LEU A 327 -7.32 -3.36 -26.70
CA LEU A 327 -8.63 -3.34 -27.34
C LEU A 327 -8.78 -2.18 -28.32
N ALA A 328 -8.34 -0.98 -27.95
CA ALA A 328 -8.32 0.19 -28.82
C ALA A 328 -7.46 -0.03 -30.09
N THR A 329 -6.36 -0.76 -29.94
CA THR A 329 -5.51 -1.15 -31.08
C THR A 329 -6.18 -2.19 -31.98
N ALA A 330 -6.89 -3.14 -31.39
CA ALA A 330 -7.68 -4.16 -32.08
C ALA A 330 -8.98 -3.62 -32.71
N GLY A 331 -9.39 -2.38 -32.38
CA GLY A 331 -10.66 -1.79 -32.82
C GLY A 331 -11.87 -2.35 -32.08
N ASP A 332 -11.68 -2.81 -30.84
CA ASP A 332 -12.74 -3.33 -29.97
C ASP A 332 -13.16 -2.26 -28.96
N ASP A 333 -14.41 -1.82 -29.05
CA ASP A 333 -15.02 -0.74 -28.27
C ASP A 333 -15.98 -1.25 -27.19
N ARG A 334 -15.80 -2.49 -26.71
CA ARG A 334 -16.70 -3.12 -25.71
C ARG A 334 -16.82 -2.36 -24.38
N PHE A 335 -15.93 -1.43 -24.07
CA PHE A 335 -15.98 -0.62 -22.85
C PHE A 335 -16.51 0.78 -23.16
N ALA A 336 -17.74 1.05 -22.78
CA ALA A 336 -18.43 2.33 -23.01
C ALA A 336 -17.96 3.45 -22.06
N SER A 337 -17.53 3.08 -20.85
CA SER A 337 -16.88 3.99 -19.91
C SER A 337 -15.93 3.24 -18.99
N VAL A 338 -14.96 3.97 -18.45
CA VAL A 338 -13.92 3.42 -17.57
C VAL A 338 -13.80 4.25 -16.30
N THR A 339 -13.53 3.61 -15.18
CA THR A 339 -13.26 4.28 -13.90
C THR A 339 -11.94 3.77 -13.34
N PHE A 340 -11.05 4.69 -12.97
CA PHE A 340 -9.78 4.39 -12.31
C PHE A 340 -9.77 4.96 -10.90
N LEU A 341 -9.63 4.08 -9.90
CA LEU A 341 -9.52 4.50 -8.50
C LEU A 341 -8.10 4.32 -8.01
N VAL A 342 -7.49 5.41 -7.51
CA VAL A 342 -6.14 5.43 -6.92
C VAL A 342 -5.13 4.60 -7.73
N THR A 343 -5.19 4.77 -9.07
CA THR A 343 -4.39 4.00 -10.03
C THR A 343 -3.23 4.85 -10.50
N LEU A 344 -2.02 4.30 -10.38
CA LEU A 344 -0.79 4.92 -10.83
C LEU A 344 -0.45 4.41 -12.23
N ILE A 345 -0.71 5.22 -13.26
CA ILE A 345 -0.36 4.92 -14.65
C ILE A 345 1.00 5.56 -15.00
N ASP A 346 1.23 6.77 -14.51
CA ASP A 346 2.48 7.50 -14.67
C ASP A 346 3.36 7.36 -13.40
N PHE A 347 4.51 6.72 -13.57
CA PHE A 347 5.49 6.45 -12.52
C PHE A 347 6.61 7.49 -12.45
N GLU A 348 6.70 8.44 -13.38
CA GLU A 348 7.72 9.49 -13.36
C GLU A 348 7.43 10.55 -12.28
N VAL A 349 6.16 10.76 -11.95
CA VAL A 349 5.78 11.70 -10.90
C VAL A 349 6.32 11.21 -9.54
N PRO A 350 7.09 12.04 -8.81
CA PRO A 350 7.68 11.64 -7.53
C PRO A 350 6.64 11.12 -6.54
N SER A 351 6.75 9.83 -6.19
CA SER A 351 5.91 9.17 -5.19
C SER A 351 6.78 8.46 -4.16
N GLN A 352 6.29 8.25 -2.94
CA GLN A 352 7.04 7.47 -1.94
C GLN A 352 7.31 6.06 -2.45
N VAL A 353 6.35 5.45 -3.16
CA VAL A 353 6.55 4.17 -3.87
C VAL A 353 7.68 4.29 -4.89
N GLY A 354 7.70 5.33 -5.72
CA GLY A 354 8.79 5.65 -6.65
C GLY A 354 10.17 5.79 -5.97
N THR A 355 10.23 6.28 -4.72
CA THR A 355 11.49 6.32 -3.96
C THR A 355 11.99 4.95 -3.49
N PHE A 356 11.10 3.96 -3.36
CA PHE A 356 11.47 2.57 -3.07
C PHE A 356 11.78 1.76 -4.34
N ILE A 357 11.33 2.20 -5.51
CA ILE A 357 11.67 1.67 -6.85
C ILE A 357 13.05 2.21 -7.27
N SER A 358 14.06 2.05 -6.41
CA SER A 358 15.44 2.30 -6.82
C SER A 358 15.97 1.06 -7.54
N GLY A 359 16.66 1.24 -8.69
CA GLY A 359 17.13 0.14 -9.54
C GLY A 359 17.77 -1.04 -8.78
N PRO A 360 18.67 -0.82 -7.79
CA PRO A 360 19.25 -1.90 -7.00
C PRO A 360 18.26 -2.66 -6.10
N VAL A 361 17.28 -1.96 -5.50
CA VAL A 361 16.24 -2.57 -4.65
C VAL A 361 15.28 -3.40 -5.49
N VAL A 362 14.86 -2.86 -6.63
CA VAL A 362 13.98 -3.53 -7.59
C VAL A 362 14.66 -4.77 -8.15
N ALA A 363 15.92 -4.67 -8.54
CA ALA A 363 16.68 -5.81 -9.07
C ALA A 363 16.80 -6.94 -8.04
N ALA A 364 17.01 -6.63 -6.76
CA ALA A 364 17.12 -7.64 -5.72
C ALA A 364 15.76 -8.23 -5.31
N ALA A 365 14.71 -7.41 -5.21
CA ALA A 365 13.34 -7.88 -5.00
C ALA A 365 12.89 -8.80 -6.15
N GLY A 366 13.21 -8.44 -7.39
CA GLY A 366 12.97 -9.26 -8.57
C GLY A 366 13.77 -10.58 -8.54
N ARG A 367 15.05 -10.57 -8.12
CA ARG A 367 15.84 -11.79 -7.95
C ARG A 367 15.22 -12.74 -6.92
N LYS A 368 14.84 -12.23 -5.75
CA LYS A 368 14.20 -13.04 -4.70
C LYS A 368 12.84 -13.59 -5.16
N SER A 369 11.98 -12.75 -5.71
CA SER A 369 10.68 -13.16 -6.23
C SER A 369 10.79 -14.24 -7.31
N ARG A 370 11.75 -14.12 -8.25
CA ARG A 370 12.03 -15.17 -9.25
C ARG A 370 12.57 -16.46 -8.64
N SER A 371 13.37 -16.38 -7.59
CA SER A 371 13.88 -17.55 -6.88
C SER A 371 12.78 -18.29 -6.12
N ASP A 372 11.88 -17.55 -5.46
CA ASP A 372 10.81 -18.10 -4.63
C ASP A 372 9.56 -18.48 -5.45
N GLY A 373 9.48 -18.02 -6.70
CA GLY A 373 8.33 -18.18 -7.60
C GLY A 373 7.19 -17.18 -7.33
N VAL A 374 7.13 -16.60 -6.13
CA VAL A 374 6.17 -15.58 -5.73
C VAL A 374 6.84 -14.51 -4.88
N LEU A 375 6.31 -13.29 -4.90
CA LEU A 375 6.55 -12.29 -3.86
C LEU A 375 5.54 -12.52 -2.73
N SER A 376 6.00 -12.93 -1.55
CA SER A 376 5.08 -13.21 -0.45
C SER A 376 4.48 -11.94 0.16
N GLY A 377 3.16 -11.81 0.14
CA GLY A 377 2.45 -10.66 0.72
C GLY A 377 2.64 -10.58 2.23
N ARG A 378 2.71 -11.73 2.91
CA ARG A 378 2.95 -11.81 4.36
C ARG A 378 4.37 -11.37 4.73
N GLU A 379 5.37 -11.72 3.94
CA GLU A 379 6.75 -11.26 4.16
C GLU A 379 6.85 -9.76 3.92
N LEU A 380 6.25 -9.27 2.83
CA LEU A 380 6.21 -7.86 2.49
C LEU A 380 5.56 -7.02 3.60
N ALA A 381 4.40 -7.46 4.12
CA ALA A 381 3.72 -6.80 5.23
C ALA A 381 4.60 -6.70 6.50
N ARG A 382 5.42 -7.73 6.79
CA ARG A 382 6.37 -7.68 7.91
C ARG A 382 7.46 -6.66 7.68
N VAL A 383 8.03 -6.59 6.47
CA VAL A 383 9.06 -5.59 6.13
C VAL A 383 8.50 -4.18 6.32
N PHE A 384 7.28 -3.91 5.84
CA PHE A 384 6.62 -2.62 6.03
C PHE A 384 6.37 -2.27 7.51
N ALA A 385 5.97 -3.24 8.34
CA ALA A 385 5.81 -3.02 9.78
C ALA A 385 7.11 -2.53 10.44
N TRP A 386 8.27 -3.01 9.98
CA TRP A 386 9.57 -2.60 10.49
C TRP A 386 10.08 -1.25 9.95
N LEU A 387 9.44 -0.65 8.94
CA LEU A 387 9.78 0.71 8.48
C LEU A 387 9.42 1.79 9.52
N ARG A 388 8.37 1.55 10.33
CA ARG A 388 7.96 2.43 11.43
C ARG A 388 7.78 1.62 12.71
N PRO A 389 8.89 1.11 13.29
CA PRO A 389 8.84 0.09 14.33
C PRO A 389 8.12 0.55 15.60
N ASN A 390 8.22 1.84 15.95
CA ASN A 390 7.52 2.38 17.12
C ASN A 390 5.99 2.28 16.97
N ASP A 391 5.48 2.73 15.83
CA ASP A 391 4.04 2.82 15.57
C ASP A 391 3.42 1.46 15.24
N LEU A 392 4.14 0.63 14.48
CA LEU A 392 3.62 -0.60 13.88
C LEU A 392 4.03 -1.89 14.61
N VAL A 393 5.02 -1.84 15.50
CA VAL A 393 5.47 -3.01 16.28
C VAL A 393 5.36 -2.73 17.76
N TRP A 394 6.11 -1.75 18.28
CA TRP A 394 6.24 -1.53 19.73
C TRP A 394 4.95 -1.01 20.38
N ASN A 395 4.16 -0.22 19.67
CA ASN A 395 2.84 0.19 20.15
C ASN A 395 1.90 -1.01 20.39
N TYR A 396 1.83 -1.95 19.45
CA TYR A 396 1.02 -3.17 19.61
C TYR A 396 1.64 -4.15 20.60
N TRP A 397 2.97 -4.25 20.67
CA TRP A 397 3.67 -4.99 21.72
C TRP A 397 3.25 -4.54 23.11
N VAL A 398 3.33 -3.23 23.38
CA VAL A 398 2.96 -2.65 24.67
C VAL A 398 1.47 -2.86 24.94
N ASN A 399 0.59 -2.54 23.99
CA ASN A 399 -0.85 -2.65 24.20
C ASN A 399 -1.31 -4.11 24.37
N ASN A 400 -0.85 -5.02 23.53
CA ASN A 400 -1.32 -6.39 23.53
C ASN A 400 -0.71 -7.18 24.70
N TYR A 401 0.61 -7.09 24.88
CA TYR A 401 1.33 -7.98 25.79
C TYR A 401 1.52 -7.41 27.19
N LEU A 402 1.75 -6.09 27.32
CA LEU A 402 1.92 -5.46 28.63
C LEU A 402 0.59 -4.97 29.21
N MET A 403 -0.27 -4.36 28.38
CA MET A 403 -1.55 -3.82 28.83
C MET A 403 -2.70 -4.84 28.79
N GLY A 404 -2.50 -6.00 28.15
CA GLY A 404 -3.53 -7.04 27.98
C GLY A 404 -4.74 -6.59 27.18
N LYS A 405 -4.57 -5.60 26.29
CA LYS A 405 -5.65 -5.09 25.44
C LYS A 405 -5.77 -5.98 24.21
N ASN A 406 -7.00 -6.19 23.75
CA ASN A 406 -7.19 -6.77 22.43
C ASN A 406 -6.75 -5.74 21.37
N PRO A 407 -6.19 -6.19 20.24
CA PRO A 407 -6.04 -5.31 19.09
C PRO A 407 -7.41 -4.80 18.63
N PRO A 408 -7.47 -3.63 17.99
CA PRO A 408 -8.73 -3.08 17.51
C PRO A 408 -9.38 -4.02 16.48
N ALA A 409 -10.71 -4.13 16.52
CA ALA A 409 -11.48 -4.79 15.46
C ALA A 409 -11.89 -3.72 14.44
N PHE A 410 -11.10 -3.57 13.37
CA PHE A 410 -11.39 -2.65 12.27
C PHE A 410 -11.29 -3.41 10.95
N ASP A 411 -12.37 -3.36 10.16
CA ASP A 411 -12.54 -4.12 8.92
C ASP A 411 -11.39 -3.88 7.92
N VAL A 412 -10.97 -2.63 7.75
CA VAL A 412 -9.85 -2.26 6.87
C VAL A 412 -8.54 -2.88 7.34
N LEU A 413 -8.28 -2.92 8.65
CA LEU A 413 -7.05 -3.55 9.14
C LEU A 413 -7.11 -5.07 8.97
N ALA A 414 -8.30 -5.68 9.08
CA ALA A 414 -8.49 -7.10 8.84
C ALA A 414 -8.23 -7.44 7.37
N TRP A 415 -8.77 -6.63 6.45
CA TRP A 415 -8.46 -6.72 5.01
C TRP A 415 -6.95 -6.58 4.75
N ASN A 416 -6.30 -5.57 5.30
CA ASN A 416 -4.88 -5.33 5.08
C ASN A 416 -3.99 -6.45 5.66
N ALA A 417 -4.45 -7.14 6.71
CA ALA A 417 -3.75 -8.28 7.28
C ALA A 417 -3.96 -9.59 6.48
N ASP A 418 -4.99 -9.64 5.64
CA ASP A 418 -5.33 -10.79 4.80
C ASP A 418 -4.61 -10.72 3.44
N ALA A 419 -3.29 -10.76 3.52
CA ALA A 419 -2.40 -10.60 2.38
C ALA A 419 -2.48 -11.80 1.41
N VAL A 420 -2.27 -11.50 0.12
CA VAL A 420 -2.08 -12.49 -0.95
C VAL A 420 -0.67 -12.36 -1.53
N ASP A 421 -0.18 -13.44 -2.10
CA ASP A 421 1.10 -13.46 -2.79
C ASP A 421 0.94 -12.92 -4.23
N LEU A 422 2.05 -12.53 -4.87
CA LEU A 422 2.07 -12.06 -6.25
C LEU A 422 3.00 -12.98 -7.06
N PRO A 423 2.60 -13.48 -8.25
CA PRO A 423 3.46 -14.37 -9.01
C PRO A 423 4.68 -13.62 -9.54
N ALA A 424 5.81 -14.31 -9.66
CA ALA A 424 7.08 -13.70 -10.04
C ALA A 424 7.03 -13.02 -11.42
N GLY A 425 6.27 -13.58 -12.37
CA GLY A 425 6.00 -12.98 -13.68
C GLY A 425 5.38 -11.61 -13.55
N LEU A 426 4.17 -11.53 -12.97
CA LEU A 426 3.44 -10.27 -12.79
C LEU A 426 4.22 -9.24 -11.96
N HIS A 427 4.90 -9.68 -10.89
CA HIS A 427 5.75 -8.78 -10.10
C HIS A 427 6.89 -8.20 -10.96
N GLY A 428 7.53 -9.03 -11.79
CA GLY A 428 8.56 -8.59 -12.73
C GLY A 428 8.03 -7.55 -13.70
N ASP A 429 6.88 -7.81 -14.32
CA ASP A 429 6.28 -6.90 -15.30
C ASP A 429 5.93 -5.55 -14.67
N PHE A 430 5.34 -5.52 -13.47
CA PHE A 430 5.07 -4.26 -12.77
C PHE A 430 6.35 -3.47 -12.48
N MET A 431 7.45 -4.16 -12.15
CA MET A 431 8.73 -3.50 -11.90
C MET A 431 9.37 -2.96 -13.17
N ASP A 432 9.22 -3.66 -14.29
CA ASP A 432 9.73 -3.22 -15.59
C ASP A 432 8.90 -2.04 -16.10
N MET A 433 7.57 -2.13 -16.03
CA MET A 433 6.65 -1.05 -16.37
C MET A 433 6.89 0.21 -15.54
N ALA A 434 7.10 0.07 -14.22
CA ALA A 434 7.36 1.22 -13.36
C ALA A 434 8.72 1.88 -13.63
N GLN A 435 9.72 1.11 -14.08
CA GLN A 435 11.03 1.64 -14.44
C GLN A 435 11.04 2.33 -15.81
N SER A 436 10.33 1.77 -16.79
CA SER A 436 10.27 2.32 -18.15
C SER A 436 9.18 3.37 -18.34
N ASN A 437 8.24 3.47 -17.39
CA ASN A 437 7.02 4.25 -17.52
C ASN A 437 6.20 3.89 -18.78
N ALA A 438 6.32 2.66 -19.30
CA ALA A 438 5.91 2.32 -20.66
C ALA A 438 4.41 2.49 -20.99
N LEU A 439 3.52 2.64 -19.98
CA LEU A 439 2.10 2.93 -20.22
C LEU A 439 1.85 4.37 -20.70
N THR A 440 2.76 5.30 -20.39
CA THR A 440 2.62 6.72 -20.77
C THR A 440 3.21 7.01 -22.16
N HIS A 441 3.91 6.04 -22.75
CA HIS A 441 4.61 6.18 -24.02
C HIS A 441 3.98 5.28 -25.09
N PRO A 442 3.30 5.85 -26.12
CA PRO A 442 2.64 5.07 -27.16
C PRO A 442 3.56 4.03 -27.81
N GLY A 443 3.15 2.78 -27.70
CA GLY A 443 3.77 1.61 -28.33
C GLY A 443 4.96 1.00 -27.60
N GLU A 444 5.37 1.52 -26.44
CA GLU A 444 6.46 0.94 -25.66
C GLU A 444 6.05 -0.32 -24.90
N LEU A 445 4.83 -0.34 -24.34
CA LEU A 445 4.26 -1.54 -23.76
C LEU A 445 3.56 -2.38 -24.83
N ARG A 446 3.75 -3.70 -24.78
CA ARG A 446 2.93 -4.66 -25.53
C ARG A 446 2.09 -5.49 -24.57
N VAL A 447 0.80 -5.57 -24.85
CA VAL A 447 -0.18 -6.36 -24.09
C VAL A 447 -0.90 -7.28 -25.06
N LEU A 448 -0.94 -8.57 -24.74
CA LEU A 448 -1.55 -9.63 -25.56
C LEU A 448 -1.09 -9.58 -27.03
N GLY A 449 0.19 -9.24 -27.23
CA GLY A 449 0.83 -9.16 -28.55
C GLY A 449 0.59 -7.85 -29.33
N THR A 450 -0.13 -6.86 -28.82
CA THR A 450 -0.32 -5.56 -29.49
C THR A 450 0.40 -4.43 -28.76
N ALA A 451 0.93 -3.48 -29.51
CA ALA A 451 1.45 -2.23 -28.96
C ALA A 451 0.30 -1.42 -28.32
N VAL A 452 0.50 -0.94 -27.10
CA VAL A 452 -0.49 -0.18 -26.32
C VAL A 452 -0.30 1.32 -26.57
N ASP A 453 -1.41 2.01 -26.84
CA ASP A 453 -1.49 3.46 -26.90
C ASP A 453 -2.78 3.89 -26.19
N LEU A 454 -2.64 4.49 -25.00
CA LEU A 454 -3.77 4.92 -24.19
C LEU A 454 -4.54 6.09 -24.84
N GLY A 455 -3.87 6.89 -25.69
CA GLY A 455 -4.51 7.99 -26.42
C GLY A 455 -5.53 7.51 -27.45
N ARG A 456 -5.54 6.21 -27.79
CA ARG A 456 -6.54 5.58 -28.65
C ARG A 456 -7.77 5.09 -27.88
N VAL A 457 -7.75 5.12 -26.55
CA VAL A 457 -8.88 4.72 -25.71
C VAL A 457 -9.87 5.89 -25.66
N THR A 458 -10.92 5.82 -26.48
CA THR A 458 -11.92 6.90 -26.62
C THR A 458 -13.09 6.81 -25.63
N ALA A 459 -13.05 5.85 -24.70
CA ALA A 459 -14.10 5.68 -23.70
C ALA A 459 -14.00 6.81 -22.65
N ASP A 460 -15.15 7.38 -22.26
CA ASP A 460 -15.19 8.36 -21.18
C ASP A 460 -14.62 7.76 -19.88
N ALA A 461 -13.80 8.55 -19.18
CA ALA A 461 -13.09 8.10 -18.00
C ALA A 461 -13.48 8.91 -16.75
N TYR A 462 -13.56 8.22 -15.62
CA TYR A 462 -13.69 8.82 -14.29
C TYR A 462 -12.49 8.43 -13.45
N VAL A 463 -11.67 9.41 -13.05
CA VAL A 463 -10.40 9.16 -12.36
C VAL A 463 -10.45 9.73 -10.96
N VAL A 464 -10.16 8.91 -9.95
CA VAL A 464 -10.20 9.32 -8.54
C VAL A 464 -8.81 9.25 -7.92
N GLY A 465 -8.32 10.41 -7.45
CA GLY A 465 -7.16 10.51 -6.56
C GLY A 465 -7.57 10.80 -5.12
N ALA A 466 -6.63 10.73 -4.18
CA ALA A 466 -6.87 11.14 -2.79
C ALA A 466 -5.78 12.07 -2.24
N VAL A 467 -6.20 13.10 -1.49
CA VAL A 467 -5.32 14.19 -1.00
C VAL A 467 -4.18 13.67 -0.12
N THR A 468 -4.47 12.69 0.73
CA THR A 468 -3.49 12.15 1.70
C THR A 468 -2.99 10.75 1.33
N ASP A 469 -3.17 10.36 0.07
CA ASP A 469 -2.61 9.13 -0.48
C ASP A 469 -1.08 9.25 -0.59
N HIS A 470 -0.38 8.38 0.13
CA HIS A 470 1.08 8.29 0.07
C HIS A 470 1.55 7.09 -0.77
N ILE A 471 0.64 6.19 -1.16
CA ILE A 471 0.91 5.03 -2.01
C ILE A 471 0.82 5.47 -3.47
N CYS A 472 -0.33 6.04 -3.84
CA CYS A 472 -0.59 6.61 -5.16
C CYS A 472 -0.89 8.11 -4.98
N PRO A 473 0.13 8.97 -4.83
CA PRO A 473 -0.10 10.41 -4.68
C PRO A 473 -0.99 10.90 -5.82
N TRP A 474 -2.04 11.66 -5.51
CA TRP A 474 -3.02 12.05 -6.53
C TRP A 474 -2.40 12.83 -7.70
N ARG A 475 -1.29 13.55 -7.48
CA ARG A 475 -0.51 14.22 -8.53
C ARG A 475 0.12 13.26 -9.54
N ALA A 476 0.33 12.00 -9.14
CA ALA A 476 0.81 10.93 -10.01
C ALA A 476 -0.34 10.15 -10.66
N CYS A 477 -1.55 10.20 -10.06
CA CYS A 477 -2.76 9.71 -10.72
C CYS A 477 -3.30 10.72 -11.76
N TYR A 478 -3.10 12.02 -11.52
CA TYR A 478 -3.65 13.11 -12.33
C TYR A 478 -3.25 13.07 -13.81
N PRO A 479 -1.99 12.79 -14.21
CA PRO A 479 -1.59 12.73 -15.62
C PRO A 479 -2.45 11.80 -16.49
N THR A 480 -3.16 10.84 -15.90
CA THR A 480 -4.17 10.02 -16.60
C THR A 480 -5.18 10.84 -17.41
N VAL A 481 -5.49 12.08 -17.00
CA VAL A 481 -6.42 12.97 -17.72
C VAL A 481 -5.94 13.33 -19.13
N ASP A 482 -4.64 13.26 -19.39
CA ASP A 482 -4.01 13.60 -20.68
C ASP A 482 -3.56 12.33 -21.44
N LEU A 483 -3.56 11.17 -20.78
CA LEU A 483 -3.15 9.90 -21.39
C LEU A 483 -4.28 9.21 -22.16
N LEU A 484 -5.54 9.49 -21.84
CA LEU A 484 -6.71 8.84 -22.46
C LEU A 484 -7.29 9.74 -23.55
N GLY A 485 -7.77 9.13 -24.64
CA GLY A 485 -8.35 9.85 -25.77
C GLY A 485 -9.83 10.24 -25.63
N GLY A 486 -10.51 9.76 -24.59
CA GLY A 486 -11.91 10.10 -24.27
C GLY A 486 -12.02 11.22 -23.24
N ASP A 487 -13.26 11.66 -22.97
CA ASP A 487 -13.51 12.71 -21.97
C ASP A 487 -13.18 12.21 -20.55
N VAL A 488 -12.29 12.90 -19.84
CA VAL A 488 -11.87 12.51 -18.49
C VAL A 488 -12.42 13.45 -17.41
N GLN A 489 -13.19 12.91 -16.47
CA GLN A 489 -13.56 13.57 -15.23
C GLN A 489 -12.58 13.17 -14.12
N PHE A 490 -11.75 14.11 -13.66
CA PHE A 490 -10.93 13.90 -12.46
C PHE A 490 -11.67 14.33 -11.20
N VAL A 491 -11.52 13.54 -10.13
CA VAL A 491 -12.10 13.79 -8.81
C VAL A 491 -11.06 13.56 -7.73
N LEU A 492 -10.97 14.49 -6.77
CA LEU A 492 -10.02 14.41 -5.68
C LEU A 492 -10.74 14.21 -4.34
N SER A 493 -10.62 13.01 -3.76
CA SER A 493 -11.14 12.70 -2.43
C SER A 493 -10.30 13.36 -1.33
N SER A 494 -10.94 13.90 -0.29
CA SER A 494 -10.23 14.49 0.86
C SER A 494 -9.52 13.49 1.77
N GLN A 495 -9.69 12.19 1.53
CA GLN A 495 -9.22 11.11 2.41
C GLN A 495 -7.85 10.53 1.97
N GLY A 496 -7.40 9.45 2.61
CA GLY A 496 -6.19 8.70 2.24
C GLY A 496 -6.51 7.49 1.36
N HIS A 497 -5.51 6.72 0.92
CA HIS A 497 -5.66 5.63 -0.08
C HIS A 497 -6.91 4.74 0.11
N ILE A 498 -6.99 4.02 1.24
CA ILE A 498 -8.09 3.09 1.50
C ILE A 498 -9.38 3.83 1.90
N GLN A 499 -9.24 4.96 2.59
CA GLN A 499 -10.39 5.77 2.99
C GLN A 499 -11.07 6.47 1.80
N ALA A 500 -10.34 6.72 0.71
CA ALA A 500 -10.89 7.22 -0.54
C ALA A 500 -11.70 6.13 -1.26
N LEU A 501 -11.25 4.87 -1.19
CA LEU A 501 -12.02 3.73 -1.67
C LEU A 501 -13.31 3.56 -0.87
N ILE A 502 -13.24 3.61 0.47
CA ILE A 502 -14.37 3.33 1.37
C ILE A 502 -14.98 4.64 1.87
N ASN A 503 -15.72 5.29 0.98
CA ASN A 503 -16.42 6.52 1.29
C ASN A 503 -17.93 6.32 1.06
N PRO A 504 -18.65 5.65 1.98
CA PRO A 504 -20.07 5.38 1.77
C PRO A 504 -20.89 6.67 1.62
N SER A 505 -21.96 6.58 0.86
CA SER A 505 -22.94 7.67 0.69
C SER A 505 -23.40 8.21 2.04
N GLY A 506 -23.53 9.53 2.14
CA GLY A 506 -23.90 10.21 3.38
C GLY A 506 -22.81 10.29 4.46
N ASN A 507 -21.54 9.96 4.15
CA ASN A 507 -20.42 10.17 5.08
C ASN A 507 -20.25 11.66 5.43
N PRO A 508 -20.55 12.10 6.67
CA PRO A 508 -20.54 13.52 7.04
C PRO A 508 -19.14 14.09 7.20
N LYS A 509 -18.10 13.24 7.18
CA LYS A 509 -16.69 13.65 7.24
C LYS A 509 -16.01 13.58 5.88
N GLY A 510 -16.73 13.10 4.86
CA GLY A 510 -16.24 13.03 3.49
C GLY A 510 -16.40 14.37 2.79
N SER A 511 -15.43 14.69 1.95
CA SER A 511 -15.56 15.72 0.92
C SER A 511 -14.76 15.30 -0.30
N TYR A 512 -15.07 15.91 -1.44
CA TYR A 512 -14.35 15.69 -2.69
C TYR A 512 -14.28 16.98 -3.48
N ARG A 513 -13.36 17.04 -4.44
CA ARG A 513 -13.22 18.19 -5.34
C ARG A 513 -13.38 17.77 -6.78
N THR A 514 -14.00 18.63 -7.57
CA THR A 514 -14.21 18.49 -9.01
C THR A 514 -13.95 19.83 -9.68
N THR A 515 -13.70 19.80 -10.98
CA THR A 515 -13.73 20.97 -11.86
C THR A 515 -14.82 20.79 -12.89
N ASP A 516 -15.19 21.89 -13.54
CA ASP A 516 -15.94 21.81 -14.80
C ASP A 516 -15.13 21.03 -15.85
N PRO A 517 -15.78 20.39 -16.83
CA PRO A 517 -15.09 19.72 -17.93
C PRO A 517 -14.17 20.68 -18.69
N VAL A 518 -13.00 20.16 -19.10
CA VAL A 518 -12.09 20.91 -19.97
C VAL A 518 -12.77 21.11 -21.34
N PRO A 519 -12.80 22.33 -21.89
CA PRO A 519 -13.37 22.56 -23.22
C PRO A 519 -12.69 21.72 -24.30
N GLU A 520 -13.48 21.29 -25.30
CA GLU A 520 -12.96 20.50 -26.41
C GLU A 520 -11.83 21.24 -27.15
N GLY A 521 -10.68 20.56 -27.31
CA GLY A 521 -9.49 21.11 -27.99
C GLY A 521 -8.55 21.92 -27.09
N GLU A 522 -8.86 22.07 -25.80
CA GLU A 522 -7.94 22.62 -24.80
C GLU A 522 -7.18 21.51 -24.08
N ALA A 523 -5.91 21.75 -23.76
CA ALA A 523 -5.14 20.83 -22.95
C ALA A 523 -5.63 20.89 -21.49
N PRO A 524 -5.66 19.75 -20.76
CA PRO A 524 -5.99 19.77 -19.35
C PRO A 524 -5.00 20.65 -18.57
N PRO A 525 -5.44 21.37 -17.53
CA PRO A 525 -4.56 22.17 -16.70
C PRO A 525 -3.54 21.30 -15.98
N SER A 526 -2.44 21.89 -15.50
CA SER A 526 -1.55 21.16 -14.59
C SER A 526 -2.27 20.75 -13.30
N ALA A 527 -1.76 19.75 -12.58
CA ALA A 527 -2.39 19.28 -11.35
C ALA A 527 -2.60 20.41 -10.32
N ASP A 528 -1.64 21.34 -10.20
CA ASP A 528 -1.75 22.45 -9.25
C ASP A 528 -2.80 23.49 -9.71
N GLU A 529 -2.85 23.83 -11.00
CA GLU A 529 -3.90 24.69 -11.58
C GLU A 529 -5.29 24.05 -11.44
N TRP A 530 -5.40 22.74 -11.67
CA TRP A 530 -6.63 21.99 -11.45
C TRP A 530 -7.11 22.13 -10.01
N LEU A 531 -6.21 21.99 -9.03
CA LEU A 531 -6.54 22.11 -7.62
C LEU A 531 -6.98 23.54 -7.26
N GLU A 532 -6.37 24.57 -7.86
CA GLU A 532 -6.76 25.97 -7.66
C GLU A 532 -8.17 26.28 -8.21
N GLN A 533 -8.56 25.60 -9.30
CA GLN A 533 -9.88 25.75 -9.93
C GLN A 533 -10.95 24.84 -9.31
N ALA A 534 -10.54 23.84 -8.53
CA ALA A 534 -11.45 22.81 -8.04
C ALA A 534 -12.45 23.35 -7.01
N THR A 535 -13.71 23.00 -7.19
CA THR A 535 -14.77 23.27 -6.22
C THR A 535 -14.87 22.11 -5.22
N GLU A 536 -14.95 22.43 -3.92
CA GLU A 536 -15.12 21.42 -2.88
C GLU A 536 -16.61 21.13 -2.60
N HIS A 537 -16.94 19.85 -2.62
CA HIS A 537 -18.27 19.31 -2.35
C HIS A 537 -18.24 18.47 -1.06
N GLN A 538 -19.25 18.64 -0.22
CA GLN A 538 -19.42 17.83 0.99
C GLN A 538 -20.10 16.50 0.67
N GLY A 539 -19.73 15.43 1.37
CA GLY A 539 -20.30 14.10 1.22
C GLY A 539 -19.38 13.14 0.46
N SER A 540 -19.98 12.11 -0.14
CA SER A 540 -19.22 11.09 -0.87
C SER A 540 -19.12 11.40 -2.35
N TRP A 541 -17.93 11.17 -2.92
CA TRP A 541 -17.75 11.15 -4.37
C TRP A 541 -18.45 9.95 -5.02
N TRP A 542 -18.83 8.90 -4.28
CA TRP A 542 -19.60 7.77 -4.81
C TRP A 542 -20.93 8.24 -5.41
N ASP A 543 -21.60 9.19 -4.74
CA ASP A 543 -22.88 9.73 -5.20
C ASP A 543 -22.70 10.46 -6.54
N HIS A 544 -21.66 11.30 -6.65
CA HIS A 544 -21.29 11.98 -7.89
C HIS A 544 -20.87 11.00 -8.99
N TRP A 545 -20.17 9.92 -8.63
CA TRP A 545 -19.75 8.89 -9.58
C TRP A 545 -20.94 8.12 -10.16
N VAL A 546 -21.93 7.77 -9.33
CA VAL A 546 -23.19 7.18 -9.80
C VAL A 546 -23.91 8.12 -10.76
N GLU A 547 -24.03 9.41 -10.42
CA GLU A 547 -24.62 10.42 -11.31
C GLU A 547 -23.91 10.51 -12.67
N TRP A 548 -22.57 10.41 -12.67
CA TRP A 548 -21.77 10.36 -13.90
C TRP A 548 -21.95 9.04 -14.68
N LEU A 549 -22.14 7.91 -13.99
CA LEU A 549 -22.31 6.58 -14.58
C LEU A 549 -23.69 6.35 -15.20
N GLU A 550 -24.77 6.87 -14.61
CA GLU A 550 -26.14 6.64 -15.07
C GLU A 550 -26.35 6.90 -16.57
N PRO A 551 -25.96 8.07 -17.15
CA PRO A 551 -26.12 8.31 -18.58
C PRO A 551 -25.25 7.40 -19.46
N ARG A 552 -24.13 6.88 -18.91
CA ARG A 552 -23.19 5.99 -19.59
C ARG A 552 -23.59 4.52 -19.51
N SER A 553 -24.55 4.17 -18.65
CA SER A 553 -24.94 2.78 -18.39
C SER A 553 -26.12 2.29 -19.25
N GLY A 554 -26.59 3.13 -20.18
CA GLY A 554 -27.70 2.80 -21.08
C GLY A 554 -29.07 2.75 -20.37
N PRO A 555 -30.15 2.47 -21.12
CA PRO A 555 -31.51 2.50 -20.59
C PRO A 555 -31.73 1.41 -19.52
N LYS A 556 -32.61 1.69 -18.56
CA LYS A 556 -33.00 0.69 -17.55
C LYS A 556 -33.84 -0.42 -18.19
N ARG A 557 -33.58 -1.66 -17.80
CA ARG A 557 -34.29 -2.88 -18.20
C ARG A 557 -34.70 -3.68 -16.96
N LYS A 558 -35.66 -4.59 -17.12
CA LYS A 558 -36.10 -5.45 -16.00
C LYS A 558 -34.93 -6.32 -15.50
N ALA A 559 -34.72 -6.36 -14.19
CA ALA A 559 -33.71 -7.20 -13.57
C ALA A 559 -33.99 -8.69 -13.83
N LYS A 560 -32.96 -9.47 -14.16
CA LYS A 560 -33.06 -10.92 -14.25
C LYS A 560 -33.08 -11.50 -12.83
N LYS A 561 -33.99 -12.44 -12.56
CA LYS A 561 -34.10 -13.10 -11.23
C LYS A 561 -33.07 -14.22 -11.03
N THR A 562 -32.53 -14.76 -12.12
CA THR A 562 -31.53 -15.82 -12.12
C THR A 562 -30.18 -15.23 -12.49
N LEU A 563 -29.15 -15.53 -11.71
CA LEU A 563 -27.76 -15.20 -12.03
C LEU A 563 -27.16 -16.23 -12.99
N GLY A 564 -26.17 -15.79 -13.76
CA GLY A 564 -25.55 -16.54 -14.83
C GLY A 564 -26.41 -16.64 -16.09
N SER A 565 -26.05 -17.61 -16.93
CA SER A 565 -26.78 -17.99 -18.14
C SER A 565 -26.74 -19.51 -18.31
N THR A 566 -27.38 -20.04 -19.36
CA THR A 566 -27.26 -21.47 -19.69
C THR A 566 -25.82 -21.87 -20.04
N ALA A 567 -25.05 -20.98 -20.66
CA ALA A 567 -23.64 -21.20 -20.98
C ALA A 567 -22.72 -20.99 -19.76
N HIS A 568 -23.14 -20.13 -18.83
CA HIS A 568 -22.38 -19.76 -17.64
C HIS A 568 -23.25 -19.95 -16.39
N PRO A 569 -23.52 -21.20 -15.99
CA PRO A 569 -24.41 -21.46 -14.86
C PRO A 569 -23.80 -20.94 -13.55
N ALA A 570 -24.64 -20.37 -12.69
CA ALA A 570 -24.25 -19.99 -11.33
C ALA A 570 -23.83 -21.23 -10.54
N THR A 571 -22.64 -21.21 -9.92
CA THR A 571 -22.04 -22.34 -9.21
C THR A 571 -22.02 -22.12 -7.70
N LEU A 572 -21.07 -21.33 -7.21
CA LEU A 572 -20.88 -21.04 -5.79
C LEU A 572 -21.60 -19.74 -5.39
N ASP A 573 -22.01 -19.64 -4.13
CA ASP A 573 -22.38 -18.35 -3.54
C ASP A 573 -21.17 -17.41 -3.50
N ALA A 574 -21.41 -16.12 -3.76
CA ALA A 574 -20.46 -15.08 -3.40
C ALA A 574 -20.13 -15.23 -1.90
N PRO A 575 -18.86 -15.05 -1.49
CA PRO A 575 -17.79 -14.41 -2.22
C PRO A 575 -16.88 -15.37 -3.02
N GLY A 576 -17.34 -16.60 -3.30
CA GLY A 576 -16.56 -17.61 -4.03
C GLY A 576 -15.57 -18.36 -3.15
N SER A 577 -14.70 -19.14 -3.80
CA SER A 577 -13.70 -19.98 -3.12
C SER A 577 -12.31 -19.33 -3.08
N TYR A 578 -11.93 -18.56 -4.10
CA TYR A 578 -10.58 -18.02 -4.25
C TYR A 578 -10.23 -17.01 -3.18
N VAL A 579 -11.19 -16.15 -2.81
CA VAL A 579 -11.03 -15.19 -1.70
C VAL A 579 -10.75 -15.86 -0.35
N ARG A 580 -11.16 -17.13 -0.19
CA ARG A 580 -10.93 -17.93 1.02
C ARG A 580 -9.63 -18.74 0.98
N GLY A 581 -8.84 -18.59 -0.09
CA GLY A 581 -7.62 -19.37 -0.33
C GLY A 581 -7.88 -20.70 -1.06
N GLY A 582 -9.01 -20.85 -1.74
CA GLY A 582 -9.23 -21.95 -2.67
C GLY A 582 -8.37 -21.81 -3.92
N HIS A 583 -7.98 -22.95 -4.50
CA HIS A 583 -7.39 -23.09 -5.84
C HIS A 583 -8.27 -24.07 -6.63
N ALA A 584 -8.48 -23.81 -7.92
CA ALA A 584 -9.19 -24.73 -8.81
C ALA A 584 -8.34 -25.94 -9.21
#